data_AF-S5T9W6-F1
#
_entry.id   AF-S5T9W6-F1
#
_cell.length_a   1.000
_cell.length_b   1.000
_cell.length_c   1.000
_cell.angle_alpha   90.00
_cell.angle_beta   90.00
_cell.angle_gamma   90.00
#
_symmetry.space_group_name_H-M   'P 1'
#
loop_
_entity.id
_entity.type
_entity.pdbx_description
1 polymer ?
#
loop_
_entity_poly.entity_id
_entity_poly.type
_entity_poly.pdbx_seq_one_letter_code
_entity_poly.pdbx_strand_id
1 'polypeptide(L)'
;MFIAFILLLLVASALFYYKNKKKLRASNSPIKLQQQRIQTMINSKRYWGFYIDCATEINCCEAALKLLKKPLPINCVPELPLDNCSKNRCPCKHVGLIQKRKLLYQRRKKTDRRNMIRFEEISDRRSNIDRRSNNWGWVQRRR
;
A
#
# COMPACT_ATOMS: atom_id res chain seq x y z
N MET A 1 -34.43 -48.18 -32.09
CA MET A 1 -33.62 -46.96 -32.33
C MET A 1 -33.79 -45.90 -31.25
N PHE A 2 -35.01 -45.56 -30.81
CA PHE A 2 -35.25 -44.56 -29.74
C PHE A 2 -34.52 -44.85 -28.42
N ILE A 3 -34.44 -46.12 -27.99
CA ILE A 3 -33.73 -46.52 -26.76
C ILE A 3 -32.23 -46.17 -26.83
N ALA A 4 -31.60 -46.34 -28.00
CA ALA A 4 -30.19 -46.01 -28.19
C ALA A 4 -29.95 -44.49 -28.11
N PHE A 5 -30.86 -43.68 -28.63
CA PHE A 5 -30.79 -42.22 -28.50
C PHE A 5 -30.98 -41.75 -27.06
N ILE A 6 -31.89 -42.37 -26.30
CA ILE A 6 -32.10 -42.06 -24.89
C ILE A 6 -30.83 -42.37 -24.07
N LEU A 7 -30.21 -43.53 -24.31
CA LEU A 7 -28.96 -43.90 -23.63
C LEU A 7 -27.80 -42.94 -23.97
N LEU A 8 -27.71 -42.50 -25.23
CA LEU A 8 -26.67 -41.56 -25.67
C LEU A 8 -26.84 -40.18 -25.01
N LEU A 9 -28.07 -39.70 -24.87
CA LEU A 9 -28.37 -38.45 -24.17
C LEU A 9 -28.07 -38.53 -22.67
N LEU A 10 -28.34 -39.67 -22.01
CA LEU A 10 -28.01 -39.87 -20.60
C LEU A 10 -26.49 -39.87 -20.36
N VAL A 11 -25.73 -40.52 -21.23
CA VAL A 11 -24.26 -40.53 -21.15
C VAL A 11 -23.69 -39.12 -21.40
N ALA A 12 -24.19 -38.40 -22.41
CA ALA A 12 -23.76 -37.03 -22.69
C ALA A 12 -24.08 -36.07 -21.52
N SER A 13 -25.28 -36.18 -20.93
CA SER A 13 -25.69 -35.42 -19.75
C SER A 13 -24.79 -35.72 -18.54
N ALA A 14 -24.48 -37.00 -18.29
CA ALA A 14 -23.58 -37.40 -17.22
C ALA A 14 -22.17 -36.81 -17.42
N LEU A 15 -21.60 -36.92 -18.63
CA LEU A 15 -20.29 -36.35 -18.96
C LEU A 15 -20.27 -34.82 -18.80
N PHE A 16 -21.35 -34.13 -19.20
CA PHE A 16 -21.50 -32.68 -19.01
C PHE A 16 -21.57 -32.30 -17.52
N TYR A 17 -22.35 -33.03 -16.73
CA TYR A 17 -22.46 -32.85 -15.28
C TYR A 17 -21.10 -33.03 -14.58
N TYR A 18 -20.36 -34.09 -14.90
CA TYR A 18 -19.04 -34.35 -14.31
C TYR A 18 -17.97 -33.33 -14.75
N LYS A 19 -18.00 -32.85 -16.01
CA LYS A 19 -17.11 -31.77 -16.47
C LYS A 19 -17.38 -30.45 -15.74
N ASN A 20 -18.64 -30.06 -15.56
CA ASN A 20 -18.98 -28.83 -14.86
C ASN A 20 -18.72 -28.90 -13.35
N LYS A 21 -18.84 -30.08 -12.74
CA LYS A 21 -18.47 -30.30 -11.33
C LYS A 21 -16.97 -30.05 -11.07
N LYS A 22 -16.10 -30.34 -12.04
CA LYS A 22 -14.66 -30.04 -11.97
C LYS A 22 -14.37 -28.54 -12.07
N LYS A 23 -15.15 -27.77 -12.84
CA LYS A 23 -15.02 -26.29 -12.92
C LYS A 23 -15.46 -25.59 -11.63
N LEU A 24 -16.47 -26.12 -10.93
CA LEU A 24 -16.95 -25.59 -9.64
C LEU A 24 -15.97 -25.84 -8.47
N ARG A 25 -14.99 -26.73 -8.63
CA ARG A 25 -13.98 -27.05 -7.59
C ARG A 25 -12.65 -26.33 -7.75
N ALA A 26 -12.44 -25.57 -8.83
CA ALA A 26 -11.39 -24.56 -8.90
C ALA A 26 -11.80 -23.33 -8.08
N SER A 27 -12.18 -23.55 -6.81
CA SER A 27 -12.34 -22.48 -5.84
C SER A 27 -10.96 -21.87 -5.66
N ASN A 28 -10.77 -20.65 -6.17
CA ASN A 28 -9.56 -19.89 -5.91
C ASN A 28 -9.32 -19.91 -4.40
N SER A 29 -8.14 -20.39 -3.98
CA SER A 29 -7.79 -20.37 -2.56
C SER A 29 -7.94 -18.94 -2.04
N PRO A 30 -8.43 -18.74 -0.80
CA PRO A 30 -8.69 -17.41 -0.24
C PRO A 30 -7.46 -16.50 -0.33
N ILE A 31 -6.27 -17.08 -0.26
CA ILE A 31 -4.97 -16.41 -0.42
C ILE A 31 -4.81 -15.84 -1.84
N LYS A 32 -5.09 -16.63 -2.88
CA LYS A 32 -4.95 -16.19 -4.28
C LYS A 32 -5.91 -15.04 -4.60
N LEU A 33 -7.13 -15.09 -4.05
CA LEU A 33 -8.10 -14.00 -4.19
C LEU A 33 -7.59 -12.71 -3.54
N GLN A 34 -6.99 -12.81 -2.36
CA GLN A 34 -6.43 -11.67 -1.65
C GLN A 34 -5.24 -11.04 -2.40
N GLN A 35 -4.31 -11.86 -2.90
CA GLN A 35 -3.18 -11.42 -3.72
C GLN A 35 -3.66 -10.70 -5.00
N GLN A 36 -4.64 -11.28 -5.70
CA GLN A 36 -5.25 -10.66 -6.88
C GLN A 36 -5.85 -9.29 -6.56
N ARG A 37 -6.51 -9.15 -5.40
CA ARG A 37 -7.10 -7.88 -4.97
C ARG A 37 -6.05 -6.80 -4.69
N ILE A 38 -4.90 -7.15 -4.12
CA ILE A 38 -3.80 -6.19 -3.93
C ILE A 38 -3.24 -5.78 -5.29
N GLN A 39 -3.03 -6.73 -6.19
CA GLN A 39 -2.48 -6.45 -7.51
C GLN A 39 -3.38 -5.50 -8.31
N THR A 40 -4.71 -5.68 -8.26
CA THR A 40 -5.64 -4.75 -8.91
C THR A 40 -5.58 -3.35 -8.29
N MET A 41 -5.41 -3.23 -6.97
CA MET A 41 -5.20 -1.94 -6.31
C MET A 41 -3.89 -1.29 -6.74
N ILE A 42 -2.78 -2.04 -6.81
CA ILE A 42 -1.48 -1.54 -7.29
C ILE A 42 -1.59 -1.04 -8.74
N ASN A 43 -2.20 -1.85 -9.61
CA ASN A 43 -2.38 -1.51 -11.03
C ASN A 43 -3.24 -0.27 -11.25
N SER A 44 -4.14 0.08 -10.31
CA SER A 44 -4.98 1.28 -10.41
C SER A 44 -4.20 2.59 -10.34
N LYS A 45 -2.95 2.58 -9.85
CA LYS A 45 -2.09 3.78 -9.63
C LYS A 45 -2.71 4.86 -8.73
N ARG A 46 -3.81 4.56 -8.03
CA ARG A 46 -4.50 5.50 -7.12
C ARG A 46 -3.88 5.52 -5.72
N TYR A 47 -3.19 4.44 -5.37
CA TYR A 47 -2.61 4.24 -4.05
C TYR A 47 -1.10 4.44 -4.10
N TRP A 48 -0.51 4.99 -3.04
CA TRP A 48 0.95 5.12 -2.89
C TRP A 48 1.53 4.10 -1.92
N GLY A 49 0.66 3.44 -1.16
CA GLY A 49 1.02 2.47 -0.14
C GLY A 49 -0.22 1.77 0.40
N PHE A 50 -0.01 0.89 1.37
CA PHE A 50 -1.06 0.13 2.02
C PHE A 50 -0.78 0.06 3.52
N TYR A 51 -1.80 -0.26 4.30
CA TYR A 51 -1.62 -0.74 5.67
C TYR A 51 -2.40 -2.03 5.86
N ILE A 52 -2.00 -2.82 6.85
CA ILE A 52 -2.71 -4.03 7.23
C ILE A 52 -3.76 -3.66 8.27
N ASP A 53 -5.00 -4.06 8.00
CA ASP A 53 -6.14 -3.89 8.90
C ASP A 53 -6.65 -5.26 9.35
N CYS A 54 -7.15 -5.30 10.59
CA CYS A 54 -7.83 -6.46 11.16
C CYS A 54 -9.14 -6.00 11.77
N ALA A 55 -10.21 -6.77 11.58
CA ALA A 55 -11.51 -6.47 12.17
C ALA A 55 -11.49 -6.45 13.71
N THR A 56 -10.62 -7.26 14.33
CA THR A 56 -10.50 -7.39 15.78
C THR A 56 -9.05 -7.77 16.13
N GLU A 57 -8.48 -7.20 17.18
CA GLU A 57 -7.10 -7.47 17.59
C GLU A 57 -6.90 -8.95 17.97
N ILE A 58 -7.88 -9.54 18.66
CA ILE A 58 -7.91 -10.97 19.02
C ILE A 58 -7.81 -11.86 17.77
N ASN A 59 -8.29 -11.36 16.63
CA ASN A 59 -8.35 -12.07 15.37
C ASN A 59 -7.10 -11.89 14.48
N CYS A 60 -6.20 -10.94 14.78
CA CYS A 60 -4.91 -10.83 14.09
C CYS A 60 -3.93 -11.94 14.48
N CYS A 61 -2.90 -12.16 13.65
CA CYS A 61 -1.66 -12.79 14.10
C CYS A 61 -0.73 -11.76 14.77
N GLU A 62 0.20 -12.23 15.60
CA GLU A 62 1.14 -11.35 16.33
C GLU A 62 1.97 -10.47 15.39
N ALA A 63 2.42 -11.04 14.26
CA ALA A 63 3.14 -10.29 13.23
C ALA A 63 2.29 -9.16 12.62
N ALA A 64 0.99 -9.39 12.41
CA ALA A 64 0.08 -8.37 11.90
C ALA A 64 -0.21 -7.28 12.93
N LEU A 65 -0.27 -7.63 14.23
CA LEU A 65 -0.42 -6.64 15.31
C LEU A 65 0.76 -5.65 15.33
N LYS A 66 1.99 -6.12 15.09
CA LYS A 66 3.19 -5.26 15.00
C LYS A 66 3.16 -4.29 13.81
N LEU A 67 2.43 -4.63 12.75
CA LEU A 67 2.29 -3.86 11.52
C LEU A 67 0.94 -3.12 11.41
N LEU A 68 0.09 -3.22 12.44
CA LEU A 68 -1.27 -2.70 12.42
C LEU A 68 -1.25 -1.18 12.16
N LYS A 69 -2.02 -0.74 11.16
CA LYS A 69 -2.16 0.67 10.76
C LYS A 69 -0.84 1.38 10.40
N LYS A 70 0.28 0.66 10.27
CA LYS A 70 1.54 1.25 9.80
C LYS A 70 1.49 1.42 8.29
N PRO A 71 1.82 2.61 7.76
CA PRO A 71 1.86 2.82 6.32
C PRO A 71 3.08 2.12 5.72
N LEU A 72 2.84 1.26 4.74
CA LEU A 72 3.85 0.53 3.99
C LEU A 72 3.86 1.03 2.54
N PRO A 73 5.02 1.37 1.97
CA PRO A 73 5.13 1.72 0.56
C PRO A 73 4.85 0.47 -0.29
N ILE A 74 4.33 0.65 -1.51
CA ILE A 74 3.89 -0.46 -2.41
C ILE A 74 4.93 -1.58 -2.51
N ASN A 75 6.22 -1.24 -2.59
CA ASN A 75 7.31 -2.20 -2.79
C ASN A 75 7.67 -3.00 -1.52
N CYS A 76 7.18 -2.60 -0.35
CA CYS A 76 7.49 -3.24 0.93
C CYS A 76 6.24 -3.82 1.60
N VAL A 77 5.15 -3.98 0.85
CA VAL A 77 3.92 -4.56 1.37
C VAL A 77 4.10 -6.08 1.41
N PRO A 78 4.07 -6.69 2.61
CA PRO A 78 4.17 -8.13 2.70
C PRO A 78 2.89 -8.79 2.17
N GLU A 79 3.05 -9.98 1.63
CA GLU A 79 1.93 -10.81 1.26
C GLU A 79 1.20 -11.28 2.53
N LEU A 80 -0.13 -11.38 2.43
CA LEU A 80 -0.95 -11.99 3.47
C LEU A 80 -1.36 -13.38 3.02
N PRO A 81 -1.34 -14.39 3.91
CA PRO A 81 -0.95 -14.34 5.33
C PRO A 81 0.55 -14.09 5.54
N LEU A 82 0.89 -13.39 6.63
CA LEU A 82 2.30 -13.18 7.02
C LEU A 82 2.95 -14.50 7.41
N ASP A 83 4.28 -14.55 7.28
CA ASP A 83 5.10 -15.63 7.81
C ASP A 83 4.78 -15.84 9.30
N ASN A 84 4.57 -17.10 9.69
CA ASN A 84 4.16 -17.50 11.04
C ASN A 84 2.73 -17.10 11.46
N CYS A 85 1.80 -16.95 10.52
CA CYS A 85 0.38 -16.88 10.85
C CYS A 85 -0.12 -18.25 11.39
N SER A 86 -0.42 -18.33 12.69
CA SER A 86 -0.90 -19.56 13.35
C SER A 86 -2.37 -19.91 13.05
N LYS A 87 -3.09 -19.09 12.27
CA LYS A 87 -4.53 -19.23 12.05
C LYS A 87 -4.84 -19.90 10.71
N ASN A 88 -5.73 -20.89 10.73
CA ASN A 88 -6.22 -21.59 9.53
C ASN A 88 -6.87 -20.66 8.50
N ARG A 89 -7.46 -19.54 8.95
CA ARG A 89 -8.00 -18.48 8.08
C ARG A 89 -7.50 -17.14 8.59
N CYS A 90 -6.75 -16.43 7.77
CA CYS A 90 -6.27 -15.09 8.09
C CYS A 90 -7.39 -14.05 7.81
N PRO A 91 -7.85 -13.29 8.82
CA PRO A 91 -8.86 -12.25 8.63
C PRO A 91 -8.25 -10.88 8.27
N CYS A 92 -6.92 -10.78 8.18
CA CYS A 92 -6.21 -9.54 7.87
C CYS A 92 -6.46 -9.13 6.41
N LYS A 93 -6.59 -7.83 6.16
CA LYS A 93 -6.80 -7.26 4.83
C LYS A 93 -5.84 -6.10 4.58
N HIS A 94 -5.42 -5.92 3.33
CA HIS A 94 -4.72 -4.71 2.92
C HIS A 94 -5.72 -3.60 2.65
N VAL A 95 -5.46 -2.43 3.20
CA VAL A 95 -6.23 -1.21 2.93
C VAL A 95 -5.33 -0.21 2.23
N GLY A 96 -5.78 0.26 1.06
CA GLY A 96 -5.01 1.18 0.23
C GLY A 96 -4.96 2.59 0.79
N LEU A 97 -3.76 3.17 0.80
CA LEU A 97 -3.51 4.57 1.13
C LEU A 97 -3.52 5.39 -0.16
N ILE A 98 -4.56 6.22 -0.32
CA ILE A 98 -4.77 7.02 -1.53
C ILE A 98 -3.71 8.12 -1.64
N GLN A 99 -3.17 8.31 -2.83
CA GLN A 99 -2.23 9.39 -3.12
C GLN A 99 -2.96 10.74 -3.12
N LYS A 100 -2.81 11.50 -2.04
CA LYS A 100 -3.43 12.83 -1.89
C LYS A 100 -2.70 13.93 -2.68
N ARG A 101 -1.45 13.69 -3.08
CA ARG A 101 -0.65 14.67 -3.84
C ARG A 101 -0.97 14.56 -5.33
N LYS A 102 -1.52 15.62 -5.94
CA LYS A 102 -1.66 15.70 -7.40
C LYS A 102 -0.27 15.74 -8.04
N LEU A 103 0.12 14.68 -8.75
CA LEU A 103 1.44 14.59 -9.43
C LEU A 103 1.66 15.73 -10.44
N LEU A 104 0.59 16.21 -11.08
CA LEU A 104 0.63 17.34 -12.02
C LEU A 104 1.03 18.68 -11.37
N TYR A 105 0.94 18.79 -10.04
CA TYR A 105 1.27 19.99 -9.28
C TYR A 105 2.52 19.77 -8.41
N GLN A 106 3.58 19.25 -9.01
CA GLN A 106 4.90 19.31 -8.39
C GLN A 106 5.27 20.80 -8.22
N ARG A 107 5.12 21.33 -6.99
CA ARG A 107 5.35 22.75 -6.68
C ARG A 107 6.77 23.21 -7.07
N ARG A 108 7.72 22.28 -7.14
CA ARG A 108 9.10 22.55 -7.56
C ARG A 108 9.33 21.88 -8.92
N LYS A 109 9.21 22.68 -9.99
CA LYS A 109 9.58 22.26 -11.35
C LYS A 109 11.07 22.42 -11.65
N LYS A 110 11.78 23.23 -10.86
CA LYS A 110 13.20 23.54 -11.05
C LYS A 110 14.04 22.84 -10.00
N THR A 111 15.15 22.28 -10.43
CA THR A 111 16.22 21.75 -9.59
C THR A 111 16.64 22.81 -8.58
N ASP A 112 16.88 22.40 -7.33
CA ASP A 112 17.30 23.29 -6.26
C ASP A 112 18.59 24.02 -6.70
N ARG A 113 18.54 25.36 -6.77
CA ARG A 113 19.72 26.18 -7.11
C ARG A 113 20.81 26.10 -6.04
N ARG A 114 20.59 25.46 -4.89
CA ARG A 114 21.63 25.31 -3.86
C ARG A 114 22.91 24.65 -4.36
N ASN A 115 22.85 23.77 -5.37
CA ASN A 115 24.05 23.22 -5.99
C ASN A 115 24.74 24.21 -6.96
N MET A 116 24.05 25.27 -7.38
CA MET A 116 24.58 26.38 -8.20
C MET A 116 24.97 27.60 -7.35
N ILE A 117 24.59 27.66 -6.08
CA ILE A 117 25.10 28.66 -5.13
C ILE A 117 26.47 28.16 -4.68
N ARG A 118 27.40 28.43 -5.58
CA ARG A 118 28.83 28.49 -5.43
C ARG A 118 29.23 28.80 -3.98
N PHE A 119 30.05 27.94 -3.40
CA PHE A 119 31.00 28.33 -2.38
C PHE A 119 32.01 29.26 -3.04
N GLU A 120 31.64 30.53 -3.25
CA GLU A 120 32.69 31.54 -3.47
C GLU A 120 33.38 31.73 -2.12
N GLU A 121 34.71 31.83 -2.11
CA GLU A 121 35.54 32.26 -0.96
C GLU A 121 35.28 33.74 -0.60
N ILE A 122 34.05 34.20 -0.73
CA ILE A 122 33.66 35.54 -0.35
C ILE A 122 33.49 35.53 1.16
N SER A 123 34.30 36.38 1.79
CA SER A 123 34.31 36.71 3.22
C SER A 123 32.94 36.58 3.84
N ASP A 124 32.88 35.91 5.00
CA ASP A 124 31.69 35.63 5.78
C ASP A 124 30.71 36.81 5.75
N ARG A 125 29.55 36.60 5.10
CA ARG A 125 28.46 37.60 5.02
C ARG A 125 27.90 37.97 6.40
N ARG A 126 28.28 37.23 7.45
CA ARG A 126 28.13 37.66 8.84
C ARG A 126 29.29 38.58 9.18
N SER A 127 29.24 39.83 8.71
CA SER A 127 29.83 40.88 9.53
C SER A 127 29.12 40.78 10.89
N ASN A 128 29.85 40.55 11.97
CA ASN A 128 29.32 40.48 13.33
C ASN A 128 28.78 41.84 13.83
N ILE A 129 28.18 42.61 12.93
CA ILE A 129 27.49 43.87 13.20
C ILE A 129 26.05 43.48 13.54
N ASP A 130 25.80 43.33 14.83
CA ASP A 130 24.46 43.16 15.34
C ASP A 130 23.61 44.38 14.95
N ARG A 131 22.69 44.19 14.01
CA ARG A 131 21.76 45.24 13.55
C ARG A 131 20.83 45.76 14.65
N ARG A 132 20.80 45.11 15.82
CA ARG A 132 19.97 45.52 16.97
C ARG A 132 20.71 46.40 17.98
N SER A 133 22.01 46.66 17.81
CA SER A 133 22.81 47.43 18.76
C SER A 133 22.29 48.84 19.01
N ASN A 134 21.63 49.46 18.02
CA ASN A 134 21.11 50.83 18.12
C ASN A 134 19.65 50.93 18.57
N ASN A 135 18.98 49.81 18.86
CA ASN A 135 17.56 49.83 19.21
C ASN A 135 17.37 49.70 20.72
N TRP A 136 17.35 50.86 21.41
CA TRP A 136 17.23 51.02 22.86
C TRP A 136 16.06 50.25 23.50
N GLY A 137 15.01 49.93 22.73
CA GLY A 137 13.86 49.14 23.22
C GLY A 137 14.17 47.69 23.63
N TRP A 138 15.32 47.14 23.23
CA TRP A 138 15.72 45.77 23.60
C TRP A 138 16.59 45.69 24.86
N VAL A 139 17.09 46.81 25.37
CA VAL A 139 17.97 46.86 26.55
C VAL A 139 17.16 46.84 27.86
N GLN A 140 15.91 47.29 27.86
CA GLN A 140 15.10 47.43 29.08
C GLN A 140 14.51 46.12 29.65
N ARG A 141 14.73 44.97 29.01
CA ARG A 141 14.16 43.68 29.46
C ARG A 141 15.16 42.73 30.14
N ARG A 142 16.27 43.27 30.63
CA ARG A 142 17.22 42.57 31.53
C ARG A 142 17.53 43.43 32.76
N ARG A 143 16.52 43.69 33.58
CA ARG A 143 16.66 43.93 35.03
C ARG A 143 15.50 43.28 35.73
#